data_AF-A0A958FNT7-F1
#
_entry.id   AF-A0A958FNT7-F1
#
_cell.length_a   1.000
_cell.length_b   1.000
_cell.length_c   1.000
_cell.angle_alpha   90.00
_cell.angle_beta   90.00
_cell.angle_gamma   90.00
#
_symmetry.space_group_name_H-M   'P 1'
#
loop_
_entity.id
_entity.type
_entity.pdbx_description
1 polymer ?
#
loop_
_entity_poly.entity_id
_entity_poly.type
_entity_poly.pdbx_seq_one_letter_code
_entity_poly.pdbx_strand_id
1 'polypeptide(L)'
;MASRTWSLLIAAIVLIGGAQAESYDLTQILKLAEQNNKQIQLAKADLKTASAEKLGAFSRALPEISLNAGYNRNLQENLFFFEAPDPLTGETVRQSFKASFRNEFQMNAVLRQTLFSFEVGMAIQAARYFDRMTELSYERT
;
A
#
# COMPACT_ATOMS: atom_id res chain seq x y z
N MET A 1 -48.25 -35.01 35.68
CA MET A 1 -47.29 -35.58 34.70
C MET A 1 -46.21 -34.58 34.23
N ALA A 2 -46.36 -33.26 34.43
CA ALA A 2 -45.39 -32.25 33.96
C ALA A 2 -44.10 -32.09 34.81
N SER A 3 -44.05 -32.60 36.04
CA SER A 3 -42.84 -32.51 36.89
C SER A 3 -41.76 -33.50 36.48
N ARG A 4 -42.14 -34.63 35.87
CA ARG A 4 -41.23 -35.72 35.46
C ARG A 4 -40.50 -35.41 34.15
N THR A 5 -41.10 -34.57 33.29
CA THR A 5 -40.51 -34.09 32.04
C THR A 5 -39.45 -33.01 32.26
N TRP A 6 -39.60 -32.18 33.30
CA TRP A 6 -38.57 -31.20 33.69
C TRP A 6 -37.34 -31.86 34.32
N SER A 7 -37.51 -32.92 35.12
CA SER A 7 -36.37 -33.68 35.66
C SER A 7 -35.54 -34.35 34.57
N LEU A 8 -36.18 -34.82 33.48
CA LEU A 8 -35.48 -35.41 32.33
C LEU A 8 -34.73 -34.36 31.50
N LEU A 9 -35.27 -33.14 31.38
CA LEU A 9 -34.58 -32.04 30.70
C LEU A 9 -33.34 -31.57 31.47
N ILE A 10 -33.42 -31.49 32.80
CA ILE A 10 -32.26 -31.11 33.63
C ILE A 10 -31.20 -32.21 33.62
N ALA A 11 -31.59 -33.48 33.65
CA ALA A 11 -30.66 -34.61 33.53
C ALA A 11 -29.94 -34.65 32.16
N ALA A 12 -30.63 -34.26 31.08
CA ALA A 12 -30.04 -34.18 29.75
C ALA A 12 -28.99 -33.05 29.63
N ILE A 13 -29.17 -31.93 30.33
CA ILE A 13 -28.21 -30.81 30.32
C ILE A 13 -26.93 -31.16 31.11
N VAL A 14 -27.05 -31.93 32.20
CA VAL A 14 -25.90 -32.35 33.01
C VAL A 14 -25.01 -33.37 32.28
N LEU A 15 -25.59 -34.22 31.44
CA LEU A 15 -24.83 -35.21 30.65
C LEU A 15 -24.01 -34.59 29.50
N ILE A 16 -24.38 -33.40 29.03
CA ILE A 16 -23.66 -32.68 27.96
C ILE A 16 -22.56 -31.78 28.55
N GLY A 17 -22.66 -31.42 29.84
CA GLY A 17 -21.74 -30.54 30.56
C GLY A 17 -20.48 -31.20 31.11
N GLY A 18 -20.17 -32.43 30.71
CA GLY A 18 -18.87 -33.04 30.97
C GLY A 18 -17.80 -32.34 30.16
N ALA A 19 -17.40 -31.13 30.60
CA ALA A 19 -16.20 -30.46 30.14
C ALA A 19 -15.05 -31.46 30.33
N GLN A 20 -14.63 -32.06 29.22
CA GLN A 20 -13.40 -32.82 29.15
C GLN A 20 -12.32 -31.84 29.57
N ALA A 21 -11.86 -31.97 30.82
CA ALA A 21 -10.61 -31.36 31.27
C ALA A 21 -9.51 -32.11 30.54
N GLU A 22 -9.34 -31.81 29.24
CA GLU A 22 -8.22 -32.27 28.44
C GLU A 22 -6.99 -31.69 29.13
N SER A 23 -6.15 -32.54 29.72
CA SER A 23 -4.92 -32.09 30.37
C SER A 23 -4.01 -31.59 29.27
N TYR A 24 -4.03 -30.28 29.02
CA TYR A 24 -3.16 -29.70 28.03
C TYR A 24 -1.71 -29.97 28.44
N ASP A 25 -0.99 -30.68 27.58
CA ASP A 25 0.46 -30.82 27.72
C ASP A 25 1.09 -29.42 27.61
N LEU A 26 2.22 -29.20 28.29
CA LEU A 26 2.95 -27.93 28.29
C LEU A 26 3.19 -27.45 26.85
N THR A 27 3.51 -28.38 25.95
CA THR A 27 3.70 -28.12 24.51
C THR A 27 2.44 -27.58 23.84
N GLN A 28 1.26 -28.10 24.18
CA GLN A 28 0.00 -27.66 23.62
C GLN A 28 -0.40 -26.28 24.13
N ILE A 29 -0.17 -25.99 25.42
CA ILE A 29 -0.40 -24.65 26.00
C ILE A 29 0.51 -23.62 25.35
N LEU A 30 1.79 -23.92 25.18
CA LEU A 30 2.74 -23.03 24.52
C LEU A 30 2.36 -22.75 23.07
N LYS A 31 1.94 -23.77 22.32
CA LYS A 31 1.47 -23.61 20.94
C LYS A 31 0.20 -22.77 20.86
N LEU A 32 -0.75 -22.98 21.78
CA LEU A 32 -1.98 -22.19 21.85
C LEU A 32 -1.67 -20.72 22.21
N ALA A 33 -0.73 -20.50 23.12
CA ALA A 33 -0.25 -19.19 23.49
C ALA A 33 0.47 -18.50 22.32
N GLU A 34 1.38 -19.17 21.61
CA GLU A 34 2.05 -18.58 20.45
C GLU A 34 1.08 -18.14 19.34
N GLN A 35 -0.02 -18.88 19.17
CA GLN A 35 -1.04 -18.60 18.17
C GLN A 35 -2.00 -17.47 18.62
N ASN A 36 -2.40 -17.44 19.89
CA ASN A 36 -3.49 -16.57 20.36
C ASN A 36 -3.03 -15.40 21.25
N ASN A 37 -1.77 -15.38 21.69
CA ASN A 37 -1.24 -14.32 22.53
C ASN A 37 -1.15 -13.02 21.71
N LYS A 38 -1.94 -12.04 22.13
CA LYS A 38 -2.00 -10.71 21.48
C LYS A 38 -0.66 -10.00 21.49
N GLN A 39 0.17 -10.18 22.51
CA GLN A 39 1.49 -9.57 22.63
C GLN A 39 2.45 -10.13 21.58
N ILE A 40 2.43 -11.45 21.34
CA ILE A 40 3.21 -12.09 20.28
C ILE A 40 2.73 -11.61 18.90
N GLN A 41 1.42 -11.49 18.70
CA GLN A 41 0.87 -10.98 17.43
C GLN A 41 1.25 -9.51 17.18
N LEU A 42 1.21 -8.66 18.20
CA LEU A 42 1.65 -7.27 18.13
C LEU A 42 3.14 -7.21 17.79
N ALA A 43 3.97 -7.97 18.49
CA ALA A 43 5.41 -8.01 18.23
C ALA A 43 5.74 -8.52 16.82
N LYS A 44 4.98 -9.49 16.28
CA LYS A 44 5.08 -9.91 14.86
C LYS A 44 4.69 -8.78 13.88
N ALA A 45 3.66 -7.99 14.21
CA ALA A 45 3.25 -6.84 13.40
C ALA A 45 4.31 -5.73 13.42
N ASP A 46 4.95 -5.50 14.57
CA ASP A 46 6.04 -4.53 14.72
C ASP A 46 7.25 -4.94 13.89
N LEU A 47 7.64 -6.23 13.89
CA LEU A 47 8.70 -6.74 13.01
C LEU A 47 8.40 -6.50 11.53
N LYS A 48 7.16 -6.76 11.12
CA LYS A 48 6.73 -6.52 9.74
C LYS A 48 6.80 -5.02 9.39
N THR A 49 6.45 -4.16 10.33
CA THR A 49 6.54 -2.70 10.15
C THR A 49 7.99 -2.25 10.04
N ALA A 50 8.86 -2.69 10.95
CA ALA A 50 10.27 -2.31 10.96
C ALA A 50 11.02 -2.77 9.69
N SER A 51 10.72 -3.98 9.22
CA SER A 51 11.28 -4.49 7.95
C SER A 51 10.76 -3.71 6.73
N ALA A 52 9.49 -3.32 6.71
CA ALA A 52 8.93 -2.47 5.65
C ALA A 52 9.55 -1.07 5.65
N GLU A 53 9.79 -0.48 6.82
CA GLU A 53 10.47 0.82 6.95
C GLU A 53 11.92 0.75 6.47
N LYS A 54 12.64 -0.31 6.85
CA LYS A 54 13.98 -0.58 6.32
C LYS A 54 13.98 -0.65 4.81
N LEU A 55 13.08 -1.45 4.22
CA LEU A 55 12.93 -1.53 2.76
C LEU A 55 12.64 -0.15 2.16
N GLY A 56 11.71 0.61 2.75
CA GLY A 56 11.38 1.97 2.30
C GLY A 56 12.56 2.93 2.33
N ALA A 57 13.38 2.87 3.38
CA ALA A 57 14.60 3.67 3.49
C ALA A 57 15.63 3.31 2.40
N PHE A 58 15.80 2.02 2.10
CA PHE A 58 16.66 1.58 1.00
C PHE A 58 16.12 1.99 -0.37
N SER A 59 14.81 1.89 -0.59
CA SER A 59 14.18 2.28 -1.86
C SER A 59 14.44 3.75 -2.20
N ARG A 60 14.58 4.64 -1.21
CA ARG A 60 14.93 6.06 -1.43
C ARG A 60 16.35 6.27 -1.99
N ALA A 61 17.24 5.30 -1.80
CA ALA A 61 18.57 5.32 -2.40
C ALA A 61 18.60 4.75 -3.82
N LEU A 62 17.54 4.06 -4.24
CA LEU A 62 17.44 3.49 -5.58
C LEU A 62 16.87 4.51 -6.56
N PRO A 63 17.14 4.36 -7.87
CA PRO A 63 16.48 5.16 -8.89
C PRO A 63 14.98 4.89 -8.91
N GLU A 64 14.19 5.96 -8.92
CA GLU A 64 12.76 5.93 -9.15
C GLU A 64 12.48 5.97 -10.65
N ILE A 65 11.68 5.03 -11.14
CA ILE A 65 11.20 5.02 -12.52
C ILE A 65 9.70 5.23 -12.48
N SER A 66 9.23 6.27 -13.18
CA SER A 66 7.80 6.52 -13.36
C SER A 66 7.43 6.49 -14.83
N LEU A 67 6.32 5.84 -15.14
CA LEU A 67 5.70 5.86 -16.46
C LEU A 67 4.39 6.61 -16.35
N ASN A 68 4.25 7.67 -17.14
CA ASN A 68 3.03 8.46 -17.20
C ASN A 68 2.47 8.32 -18.61
N ALA A 69 1.19 8.00 -18.70
CA ALA A 69 0.44 8.00 -19.94
C ALA A 69 -0.80 8.85 -19.73
N GLY A 70 -1.13 9.68 -20.71
CA GLY A 70 -2.24 10.61 -20.64
C GLY A 70 -2.91 10.75 -22.00
N TYR A 71 -4.22 10.96 -21.96
CA TYR A 71 -5.01 11.34 -23.12
C TYR A 71 -5.72 12.64 -22.80
N ASN A 72 -5.56 13.63 -23.67
CA ASN A 72 -6.24 14.91 -23.59
C ASN A 72 -7.07 15.15 -24.86
N ARG A 73 -8.32 15.59 -24.66
CA ARG A 73 -9.18 16.00 -25.75
C ARG A 73 -9.32 17.52 -25.74
N ASN A 74 -8.71 18.15 -26.75
CA ASN A 74 -8.81 19.59 -26.94
C ASN A 74 -10.20 19.95 -27.48
N LEU A 75 -11.03 20.55 -26.62
CA LEU A 75 -12.37 21.04 -26.97
C LEU A 75 -12.34 22.40 -27.68
N GLN A 76 -11.26 23.16 -27.49
CA GLN A 76 -11.02 24.44 -28.14
C GLN A 76 -10.04 24.28 -29.30
N GLU A 77 -10.28 25.00 -30.39
CA GLU A 77 -9.40 24.98 -31.56
C GLU A 77 -8.35 26.09 -31.43
N ASN A 78 -7.09 25.73 -31.60
CA ASN A 78 -6.00 26.70 -31.56
C ASN A 78 -5.76 27.20 -33.00
N LEU A 79 -6.25 28.41 -33.28
CA LEU A 79 -6.17 29.05 -34.59
C LEU A 79 -5.00 30.02 -34.60
N PHE A 80 -4.13 29.86 -35.59
CA PHE A 80 -3.07 30.83 -35.88
C PHE A 80 -3.56 31.76 -36.97
N PHE A 81 -3.34 33.05 -36.78
CA PHE A 81 -3.72 34.09 -37.73
C PHE A 81 -2.47 34.71 -38.34
N PHE A 82 -2.51 34.96 -39.64
CA PHE A 82 -1.47 35.65 -40.37
C PHE A 82 -2.09 36.52 -41.47
N GLU A 83 -1.35 37.52 -41.92
CA GLU A 83 -1.76 38.40 -43.01
C GLU A 83 -1.07 37.96 -44.29
N ALA A 84 -1.85 37.74 -45.35
CA ALA A 84 -1.33 37.40 -46.67
C ALA A 84 -2.10 38.13 -47.76
N PRO A 85 -1.43 38.58 -48.84
CA PRO A 85 -2.11 39.18 -49.98
C PRO A 85 -2.98 38.13 -50.68
N ASP A 86 -4.22 38.50 -50.97
CA ASP A 86 -5.13 37.66 -51.75
C ASP A 86 -4.61 37.55 -53.20
N PRO A 87 -4.39 36.33 -53.74
CA PRO A 87 -3.87 36.12 -55.09
C PRO A 87 -4.77 36.66 -56.20
N LEU A 88 -6.05 36.99 -55.93
CA LEU A 88 -6.99 37.52 -56.92
C LEU A 88 -7.18 39.04 -56.85
N THR A 89 -7.02 39.65 -55.68
CA THR A 89 -7.34 41.08 -55.45
C THR A 89 -6.14 41.91 -54.98
N GLY A 90 -5.05 41.28 -54.51
CA GLY A 90 -3.87 41.97 -54.01
C GLY A 90 -4.05 42.65 -52.64
N GLU A 91 -5.24 42.60 -52.06
CA GLU A 91 -5.51 43.14 -50.73
C GLU A 91 -4.97 42.21 -49.65
N THR A 92 -4.45 42.79 -48.57
CA THR A 92 -3.97 42.03 -47.41
C THR A 92 -5.16 41.53 -46.61
N VAL A 93 -5.42 40.22 -46.68
CA VAL A 93 -6.49 39.55 -45.94
C VAL A 93 -5.93 38.75 -44.79
N ARG A 94 -6.62 38.81 -43.65
CA ARG A 94 -6.28 38.00 -42.48
C ARG A 94 -6.73 36.56 -42.72
N GLN A 95 -5.77 35.68 -42.92
CA GLN A 95 -5.99 34.25 -43.07
C GLN A 95 -5.72 33.55 -41.75
N SER A 96 -6.36 32.41 -41.54
CA SER A 96 -6.11 31.58 -40.36
C SER A 96 -5.96 30.12 -40.74
N PHE A 97 -5.10 29.42 -40.04
CA PHE A 97 -5.03 27.97 -40.12
C PHE A 97 -5.03 27.35 -38.73
N LYS A 98 -5.55 26.13 -38.64
CA LYS A 98 -5.58 25.35 -37.41
C LYS A 98 -4.24 24.65 -37.23
N ALA A 99 -3.58 24.87 -36.09
CA ALA A 99 -2.32 24.22 -35.76
C ALA A 99 -2.43 23.18 -34.63
N SER A 100 -3.64 22.92 -34.10
CA SER A 100 -3.85 21.95 -33.03
C SER A 100 -4.61 20.70 -33.46
N PHE A 101 -4.30 19.59 -32.79
CA PHE A 101 -5.04 18.34 -32.89
C PHE A 101 -6.12 18.26 -31.80
N ARG A 102 -7.27 17.67 -32.12
CA ARG A 102 -8.38 17.50 -31.15
C ARG A 102 -8.08 16.44 -30.09
N ASN A 103 -7.17 15.52 -30.37
CA ASN A 103 -6.81 14.42 -29.52
C ASN A 103 -5.30 14.42 -29.36
N GLU A 104 -4.84 14.37 -28.12
CA GLU A 104 -3.43 14.33 -27.77
C GLU A 104 -3.19 13.15 -26.84
N PHE A 105 -2.21 12.34 -27.19
CA PHE A 105 -1.75 11.22 -26.36
C PHE A 105 -0.33 11.53 -25.95
N GLN A 106 -0.07 11.57 -24.65
CA GLN A 106 1.26 11.70 -24.10
C GLN A 106 1.67 10.41 -23.41
N MET A 107 2.93 10.01 -23.62
CA MET A 107 3.54 8.93 -22.88
C MET A 107 4.97 9.35 -22.54
N ASN A 108 5.31 9.37 -21.26
CA ASN A 108 6.64 9.76 -20.80
C ASN A 108 7.13 8.80 -19.71
N ALA A 109 8.39 8.38 -19.83
CA ALA A 109 9.11 7.67 -18.79
C ALA A 109 10.11 8.64 -18.13
N VAL A 110 10.13 8.69 -16.79
CA VAL A 110 11.03 9.55 -16.02
C VAL A 110 11.85 8.69 -15.07
N LEU A 111 13.17 8.80 -15.17
CA LEU A 111 14.13 8.22 -14.24
C LEU A 111 14.65 9.32 -13.31
N ARG A 112 14.50 9.15 -12.00
CA ARG A 112 15.01 10.07 -10.97
C ARG A 112 15.95 9.31 -10.04
N GLN A 113 17.19 9.73 -9.93
CA GLN A 113 18.18 9.10 -9.06
C GLN A 113 18.82 10.11 -8.12
N THR A 114 18.85 9.78 -6.83
CA THR A 114 19.67 10.49 -5.85
C THR A 114 21.13 10.06 -6.02
N LEU A 115 21.99 10.96 -6.50
CA LEU A 115 23.43 10.65 -6.67
C LEU A 115 24.15 10.60 -5.31
N PHE A 116 23.81 11.53 -4.41
CA PHE A 116 24.32 11.55 -3.04
C PHE A 116 23.34 12.30 -2.13
N SER A 117 23.06 11.74 -0.96
CA SER A 117 22.30 12.42 0.09
C SER A 117 22.69 11.87 1.46
N PHE A 118 23.15 12.77 2.34
CA PHE A 118 23.46 12.43 3.73
C PHE A 118 22.22 11.97 4.50
N GLU A 119 21.08 12.61 4.23
CA GLU A 119 19.79 12.28 4.84
C GLU A 119 19.37 10.83 4.51
N VAL A 120 19.54 10.41 3.25
CA VAL A 120 19.23 9.03 2.83
C VAL A 120 20.12 8.01 3.56
N GLY A 121 21.41 8.31 3.70
CA GLY A 121 22.34 7.47 4.46
C GLY A 121 21.92 7.33 5.93
N MET A 122 21.60 8.45 6.59
CA MET A 122 21.12 8.47 7.97
C MET A 122 19.78 7.73 8.13
N ALA A 123 18.85 7.89 7.19
CA ALA A 123 17.56 7.20 7.21
C ALA A 123 17.73 5.67 7.11
N ILE A 124 18.61 5.19 6.24
CA ILE A 124 18.94 3.75 6.13
C ILE A 124 19.55 3.24 7.44
N GLN A 125 20.46 4.00 8.05
CA GLN A 125 21.07 3.61 9.30
C GLN A 125 20.05 3.55 10.44
N ALA A 126 19.21 4.56 10.57
CA ALA A 126 18.14 4.60 11.57
C ALA A 126 17.17 3.42 11.41
N ALA A 127 16.74 3.13 10.18
CA ALA A 127 15.84 2.03 9.91
C ALA A 127 16.47 0.65 10.21
N ARG A 128 17.79 0.49 9.97
CA ARG A 128 18.52 -0.73 10.40
C ARG A 128 18.57 -0.88 11.91
N TYR A 129 18.77 0.21 12.65
CA TYR A 129 18.74 0.14 14.12
C TYR A 129 17.35 -0.19 14.63
N PHE A 130 16.31 0.40 14.06
CA PHE A 130 14.92 0.12 14.43
C PHE A 130 14.56 -1.35 14.19
N ASP A 131 14.84 -1.88 12.99
CA ASP A 131 14.67 -3.30 12.63
C ASP A 131 15.32 -4.23 13.66
N ARG A 132 16.58 -3.96 14.03
CA ARG A 132 17.32 -4.76 15.00
C ARG A 132 16.75 -4.65 16.42
N MET A 133 16.33 -3.46 16.84
CA MET A 133 15.75 -3.26 18.17
C MET A 133 14.39 -3.97 18.30
N THR A 134 13.60 -3.99 17.24
CA THR A 134 12.32 -4.70 17.19
C THR A 134 12.53 -6.22 17.20
N GLU A 135 13.53 -6.73 16.48
CA GLU A 135 13.95 -8.15 16.52
C GLU A 135 14.29 -8.59 17.95
N LEU A 136 15.15 -7.83 18.63
CA LEU A 136 15.51 -8.11 20.02
C LEU A 136 14.33 -8.01 21.00
N SER A 137 13.34 -7.17 20.69
CA SER A 137 12.14 -7.03 21.52
C SER A 137 11.19 -8.22 21.33
N TYR A 138 11.08 -8.73 20.11
CA TYR A 138 10.31 -9.94 19.80
C TYR A 138 10.93 -11.18 20.45
N GLU A 139 12.25 -11.36 20.39
CA GLU A 139 12.95 -12.49 21.03
C GLU A 139 12.76 -12.56 22.56
N ARG A 140 12.40 -11.44 23.18
CA ARG A 140 12.14 -11.34 24.63
C ARG A 140 10.67 -11.52 25.01
N THR A 141 9.77 -11.63 24.04
CA THR A 141 8.32 -11.79 24.25
C THR A 141 7.93 -13.26 24.28
#